data_AF-A0A023FPX7-F1
#
_entry.id   AF-A0A023FPX7-F1
#
_cell.length_a   1.000
_cell.length_b   1.000
_cell.length_c   1.000
_cell.angle_alpha   90.00
_cell.angle_beta   90.00
_cell.angle_gamma   90.00
#
_symmetry.space_group_name_H-M   'P 1'
#
loop_
_entity.id
_entity.type
_entity.pdbx_description
1 polymer ?
#
loop_
_entity_poly.entity_id
_entity_poly.type
_entity_poly.pdbx_seq_one_letter_code
_entity_poly.pdbx_strand_id
1 'polypeptide(L)'
;MVSVIALCSTVALLVGLSVASDEAGSSPQGPGGVARRFEQMEQTCFQEAQLTAEEIQTVVSVRQRATQEVGSQNVNRRVDFLEYVDRYAPSTEISQGIRSKWNAFTVCVGREAAKLVPKP
;
A
#
# COMPACT_ATOMS: atom_id res chain seq x y z
N MET A 1 -27.29 -32.12 11.74
CA MET A 1 -25.91 -31.86 11.32
C MET A 1 -25.89 -31.92 9.80
N VAL A 2 -25.82 -30.77 9.15
CA VAL A 2 -25.82 -30.64 7.68
C VAL A 2 -24.48 -30.02 7.30
N SER A 3 -23.72 -30.73 6.47
CA SER A 3 -22.42 -30.34 5.93
C SER A 3 -22.52 -29.04 5.15
N VAL A 4 -21.71 -28.04 5.53
CA VAL A 4 -21.47 -26.83 4.74
C VAL A 4 -20.02 -26.87 4.25
N ILE A 5 -19.75 -27.82 3.36
CA ILE A 5 -18.57 -27.83 2.50
C ILE A 5 -19.10 -27.66 1.08
N ALA A 6 -19.29 -26.41 0.66
CA ALA A 6 -19.37 -25.98 -0.73
C ALA A 6 -19.74 -24.50 -0.75
N LEU A 7 -18.75 -23.63 -1.00
CA LEU A 7 -18.90 -22.28 -1.58
C LEU A 7 -17.46 -21.77 -1.77
N CYS A 8 -16.74 -22.38 -2.72
CA CYS A 8 -16.59 -21.89 -4.10
C CYS A 8 -15.39 -20.93 -4.21
N SER A 9 -14.24 -21.57 -4.39
CA SER A 9 -12.99 -21.01 -4.89
C SER A 9 -13.17 -20.46 -6.31
N THR A 10 -13.31 -19.15 -6.48
CA THR A 10 -13.18 -18.48 -7.79
C THR A 10 -12.72 -17.03 -7.64
N VAL A 11 -11.49 -16.79 -7.17
CA VAL A 11 -10.79 -15.51 -7.39
C VAL A 11 -9.32 -15.75 -7.75
N ALA A 12 -9.06 -16.79 -8.54
CA ALA A 12 -7.76 -17.04 -9.14
C ALA A 12 -7.99 -17.35 -10.61
N LEU A 13 -8.07 -16.30 -11.45
CA LEU A 13 -7.89 -16.28 -12.92
C LEU A 13 -8.52 -15.01 -13.52
N LEU A 14 -7.91 -13.83 -13.30
CA LEU A 14 -8.24 -12.63 -14.09
C LEU A 14 -6.99 -11.74 -14.29
N VAL A 15 -5.86 -12.38 -14.62
CA VAL A 15 -4.69 -11.69 -15.18
C VAL A 15 -4.30 -12.43 -16.46
N GLY A 16 -5.07 -12.20 -17.52
CA GLY A 16 -4.79 -12.79 -18.82
C GLY A 16 -5.85 -12.50 -19.87
N LEU A 17 -5.50 -11.59 -20.78
CA LEU A 17 -6.06 -11.38 -22.13
C LEU A 17 -7.49 -10.81 -22.23
N SER A 18 -7.59 -9.55 -22.69
CA SER A 18 -8.51 -9.14 -23.78
C SER A 18 -8.20 -7.70 -24.23
N VAL A 19 -7.54 -7.59 -25.39
CA VAL A 19 -7.61 -6.44 -26.29
C VAL A 19 -8.78 -6.72 -27.24
N ALA A 20 -9.85 -5.93 -27.20
CA ALA A 20 -10.70 -5.57 -28.34
C ALA A 20 -11.93 -4.73 -27.89
N SER A 21 -11.91 -3.48 -28.37
CA SER A 21 -12.99 -2.57 -28.81
C SER A 21 -14.36 -2.44 -28.11
N ASP A 22 -14.69 -1.15 -27.97
CA ASP A 22 -15.97 -0.46 -28.19
C ASP A 22 -17.03 -0.35 -27.08
N GLU A 23 -17.12 0.90 -26.58
CA GLU A 23 -18.34 1.69 -26.32
C GLU A 23 -19.49 1.03 -25.53
N ALA A 24 -19.50 1.23 -24.21
CA ALA A 24 -20.66 1.75 -23.47
C ALA A 24 -20.37 1.82 -21.96
N GLY A 25 -20.47 3.03 -21.40
CA GLY A 25 -20.65 3.23 -19.96
C GLY A 25 -19.37 3.40 -19.16
N SER A 26 -18.81 4.61 -19.17
CA SER A 26 -17.73 5.05 -18.29
C SER A 26 -18.02 4.75 -16.81
N SER A 27 -17.51 3.63 -16.31
CA SER A 27 -17.08 3.56 -14.90
C SER A 27 -15.68 4.16 -14.83
N PRO A 28 -15.48 5.36 -14.23
CA PRO A 28 -14.17 6.01 -14.19
C PRO A 28 -13.19 5.35 -13.20
N GLN A 29 -13.53 4.18 -12.66
CA GLN A 29 -12.79 3.48 -11.62
C GLN A 29 -11.97 2.33 -12.21
N GLY A 30 -11.10 2.64 -13.18
CA GLY A 30 -10.03 1.71 -13.54
C GLY A 30 -9.04 1.56 -12.38
N PRO A 31 -8.26 0.45 -12.31
CA PRO A 31 -7.24 0.22 -11.27
C PRO A 31 -6.28 1.42 -11.07
N GLY A 32 -5.96 2.14 -12.15
CA GLY A 32 -5.11 3.34 -12.10
C GLY A 32 -5.73 4.53 -11.37
N GLY A 33 -7.06 4.65 -11.35
CA GLY A 33 -7.75 5.72 -10.60
C GLY A 33 -7.67 5.53 -9.09
N VAL A 34 -7.68 4.27 -8.65
CA VAL A 34 -7.51 3.90 -7.24
C VAL A 34 -6.06 4.10 -6.80
N ALA A 35 -5.08 3.63 -7.58
CA ALA A 35 -3.66 3.80 -7.30
C ALA A 35 -3.29 5.29 -7.13
N ARG A 36 -3.75 6.16 -8.04
CA ARG A 36 -3.52 7.61 -7.94
C ARG A 36 -4.09 8.22 -6.65
N ARG A 37 -5.25 7.77 -6.18
CA ARG A 37 -5.84 8.27 -4.92
C ARG A 37 -5.00 7.87 -3.72
N PHE A 38 -4.46 6.65 -3.72
CA PHE A 38 -3.53 6.20 -2.67
C PHE A 38 -2.24 7.03 -2.70
N GLU A 39 -1.65 7.28 -3.87
CA GLU A 39 -0.45 8.13 -3.99
C GLU A 39 -0.69 9.56 -3.47
N GLN A 40 -1.83 10.15 -3.81
CA GLN A 40 -2.21 11.49 -3.33
C GLN A 40 -2.37 11.51 -1.81
N MET A 41 -3.04 10.50 -1.25
CA MET A 41 -3.20 10.34 0.20
C MET A 41 -1.84 10.21 0.90
N GLU A 42 -0.96 9.37 0.39
CA GLU A 42 0.38 9.20 0.96
C GLU A 42 1.18 10.50 0.94
N GLN A 43 1.13 11.24 -0.17
CA GLN A 43 1.82 12.52 -0.29
C GLN A 43 1.31 13.54 0.74
N THR A 44 -0.01 13.62 0.95
CA THR A 44 -0.59 14.45 2.01
C THR A 44 -0.07 14.04 3.39
N CYS A 45 -0.02 12.74 3.66
CA CYS A 45 0.42 12.25 4.96
C CYS A 45 1.92 12.37 5.20
N PHE A 46 2.75 12.29 4.15
CA PHE A 46 4.17 12.62 4.26
C PHE A 46 4.39 14.08 4.66
N GLN A 47 3.61 15.00 4.08
CA GLN A 47 3.68 16.42 4.41
C GLN A 47 3.20 16.70 5.83
N GLU A 48 2.07 16.13 6.25
CA GLU A 48 1.52 16.32 7.60
C GLU A 48 2.45 15.79 8.69
N ALA A 49 3.06 14.61 8.45
CA ALA A 49 4.05 14.03 9.34
C ALA A 49 5.43 14.71 9.25
N GLN A 50 5.60 15.70 8.37
CA GLN A 50 6.82 16.48 8.18
C GLN A 50 8.04 15.61 7.80
N LEU A 51 7.83 14.57 6.98
CA LEU A 51 8.96 13.80 6.46
C LEU A 51 9.74 14.64 5.46
N THR A 52 11.07 14.56 5.53
CA THR A 52 11.94 15.19 4.54
C THR A 52 11.91 14.42 3.22
N ALA A 53 12.40 15.03 2.14
CA ALA A 53 12.46 14.35 0.84
C ALA A 53 13.28 13.05 0.88
N GLU A 54 14.40 13.05 1.62
CA GLU A 54 15.27 11.88 1.78
C GLU A 54 14.61 10.77 2.62
N GLU A 55 13.88 11.15 3.68
CA GLU A 55 13.08 10.21 4.48
C GLU A 55 11.96 9.58 3.65
N ILE A 56 11.25 10.37 2.83
CA ILE A 56 10.20 9.87 1.92
C ILE A 56 10.80 8.89 0.90
N GLN A 57 11.90 9.27 0.26
CA GLN A 57 12.58 8.39 -0.70
C GLN A 57 13.01 7.07 -0.06
N THR A 58 13.50 7.13 1.19
CA THR A 58 13.87 5.95 1.96
C THR A 58 12.65 5.07 2.25
N VAL A 59 11.53 5.64 2.71
CA VAL A 59 10.28 4.90 2.97
C VAL A 59 9.80 4.17 1.70
N VAL A 60 9.79 4.85 0.55
CA VAL A 60 9.37 4.28 -0.73
C VAL A 60 10.31 3.15 -1.16
N SER A 61 11.62 3.37 -1.08
CA SER A 61 12.64 2.36 -1.44
C SER A 61 12.55 1.11 -0.57
N VAL A 62 12.44 1.30 0.75
CA VAL A 62 12.31 0.20 1.72
C VAL A 62 11.03 -0.59 1.47
N ARG A 63 9.91 0.08 1.18
CA ARG A 63 8.65 -0.59 0.83
C ARG A 63 8.77 -1.42 -0.44
N GLN A 64 9.37 -0.87 -1.50
CA GLN A 64 9.60 -1.60 -2.75
C GLN A 64 10.45 -2.86 -2.51
N ARG A 65 11.51 -2.74 -1.71
CA ARG A 65 12.35 -3.89 -1.32
C ARG A 65 11.55 -4.92 -0.53
N ALA A 66 10.79 -4.51 0.48
CA ALA A 66 9.97 -5.42 1.28
C ALA A 66 8.95 -6.16 0.39
N THR A 67 8.30 -5.47 -0.55
CA THR A 67 7.38 -6.09 -1.51
C THR A 67 8.09 -7.10 -2.41
N GLN A 68 9.29 -6.78 -2.91
CA GLN A 68 10.07 -7.69 -3.73
C GLN A 68 10.50 -8.94 -2.94
N GLU A 69 10.97 -8.78 -1.70
CA GLU A 69 11.40 -9.90 -0.85
C GLU A 69 10.25 -10.78 -0.38
N VAL A 70 9.14 -10.19 0.07
CA VAL A 70 7.96 -10.96 0.54
C VAL A 70 7.26 -11.61 -0.64
N GLY A 71 7.07 -10.89 -1.74
CA GLY A 71 6.43 -11.38 -2.95
C GLY A 71 7.22 -12.49 -3.66
N SER A 72 8.55 -12.53 -3.47
CA SER A 72 9.41 -13.56 -4.08
C SER A 72 9.68 -14.77 -3.20
N GLN A 73 9.58 -14.67 -1.86
CA GLN A 73 10.08 -15.73 -0.98
C GLN A 73 9.06 -16.36 -0.04
N ASN A 74 8.06 -15.61 0.48
CA ASN A 74 7.06 -16.20 1.37
C ASN A 74 5.89 -15.25 1.68
N VAL A 75 4.71 -15.51 1.13
CA VAL A 75 3.49 -14.69 1.35
C VAL A 75 2.99 -14.70 2.80
N ASN A 76 3.47 -15.63 3.63
CA ASN A 76 3.12 -15.70 5.05
C ASN A 76 4.08 -14.95 5.98
N ARG A 77 5.17 -14.37 5.43
CA ARG A 77 6.14 -13.64 6.24
C ARG A 77 5.57 -12.27 6.62
N ARG A 78 5.29 -12.08 7.91
CA ARG A 78 5.05 -10.74 8.47
C ARG A 78 6.39 -10.01 8.57
N VAL A 79 6.44 -8.83 7.97
CA VAL A 79 7.58 -7.92 8.03
C VAL A 79 7.16 -6.73 8.88
N ASP A 80 7.94 -6.43 9.93
CA ASP A 80 7.84 -5.13 10.58
C ASP A 80 8.53 -4.09 9.69
N PHE A 81 7.75 -3.13 9.21
CA PHE A 81 8.26 -2.08 8.33
C PHE A 81 9.36 -1.25 8.99
N LEU A 82 9.24 -0.95 10.29
CA LEU A 82 10.23 -0.12 10.98
C LEU A 82 11.55 -0.86 11.20
N GLU A 83 11.53 -2.17 11.40
CA GLU A 83 12.76 -2.98 11.41
C GLU A 83 13.46 -2.97 10.04
N TYR A 84 12.70 -2.95 8.95
CA TYR A 84 13.24 -2.81 7.60
C TYR A 84 13.82 -1.42 7.36
N VAL A 85 13.18 -0.37 7.87
CA VAL A 85 13.74 0.99 7.84
C VAL A 85 15.06 1.04 8.60
N ASP A 86 15.13 0.49 9.82
CA ASP A 86 16.36 0.49 10.61
C ASP A 86 17.51 -0.27 9.91
N ARG A 87 17.18 -1.33 9.16
CA ARG A 87 18.18 -2.14 8.44
C ARG A 87 18.68 -1.49 7.15
N TYR A 88 17.81 -0.77 6.43
CA TYR A 88 18.08 -0.37 5.05
C TYR A 88 18.10 1.14 4.81
N ALA A 89 17.80 1.95 5.83
CA ALA A 89 18.03 3.39 5.75
C ALA A 89 19.53 3.68 5.49
N PRO A 90 19.85 4.74 4.74
CA PRO A 90 21.23 5.10 4.41
C PRO A 90 22.04 5.53 5.64
N SER A 91 21.37 5.93 6.72
CA SER A 91 22.01 6.32 7.98
C SER A 91 21.08 6.10 9.17
N THR A 92 21.67 6.06 10.37
CA THR A 92 20.90 6.04 11.62
C THR A 92 20.03 7.28 11.77
N GLU A 93 20.51 8.45 11.36
CA GLU A 93 19.76 9.71 11.42
C GLU A 93 18.46 9.62 10.60
N ILE A 94 18.52 9.10 9.36
CA ILE A 94 17.33 8.90 8.54
C ILE A 94 16.39 7.86 9.15
N SER A 95 16.92 6.74 9.67
CA SER A 95 16.07 5.72 10.34
C SER A 95 15.32 6.28 11.56
N GLN A 96 16.01 7.05 12.41
CA GLN A 96 15.43 7.66 13.61
C GLN A 96 14.45 8.78 13.24
N GLY A 97 14.79 9.57 12.22
CA GLY A 97 13.93 10.59 11.66
C GLY A 97 12.60 10.03 11.17
N ILE A 98 12.62 8.92 10.43
CA ILE A 98 11.40 8.20 9.99
C ILE A 98 10.65 7.63 11.20
N ARG A 99 11.35 6.92 12.10
CA ARG A 99 10.74 6.25 13.26
C ARG A 99 9.98 7.23 14.17
N SER A 100 10.56 8.40 14.41
CA SER A 100 9.91 9.45 15.22
C SER A 100 8.64 10.03 14.59
N LYS A 101 8.56 10.06 13.25
CA LYS A 101 7.42 10.62 12.49
C LYS A 101 6.38 9.57 12.08
N TRP A 102 6.70 8.28 12.18
CA TRP A 102 5.88 7.19 11.67
C TRP A 102 4.47 7.12 12.27
N ASN A 103 4.34 7.39 13.58
CA ASN A 103 3.02 7.43 14.22
C ASN A 103 2.13 8.53 13.63
N ALA A 104 2.68 9.73 13.39
CA ALA A 104 1.92 10.82 12.78
C ALA A 104 1.48 10.46 11.35
N PHE A 105 2.38 9.86 10.57
CA PHE A 105 2.08 9.39 9.22
C PHE A 105 0.93 8.36 9.22
N THR A 106 1.01 7.33 10.06
CA THR A 106 0.00 6.25 10.11
C THR A 106 -1.37 6.76 10.61
N VAL A 107 -1.40 7.70 11.56
CA VAL A 107 -2.63 8.37 12.00
C VAL A 107 -3.27 9.16 10.85
N CYS A 108 -2.48 9.92 10.09
CA CYS A 108 -2.98 10.62 8.91
C CYS A 108 -3.54 9.64 7.88
N VAL A 109 -2.81 8.57 7.55
CA VAL A 109 -3.26 7.56 6.59
C VAL A 109 -4.60 6.94 7.01
N GLY A 110 -4.75 6.59 8.29
CA GLY A 110 -6.02 6.06 8.80
C GLY A 110 -7.19 7.05 8.63
N ARG A 111 -6.95 8.33 8.92
CA ARG A 111 -7.95 9.40 8.76
C ARG A 111 -8.30 9.65 7.30
N GLU A 112 -7.32 9.70 6.40
CA GLU A 112 -7.56 9.91 4.96
C GLU A 112 -8.23 8.68 4.32
N ALA A 113 -7.81 7.46 4.68
CA ALA A 113 -8.43 6.23 4.20
C ALA A 113 -9.90 6.12 4.62
N ALA A 114 -10.25 6.57 5.82
CA ALA A 114 -11.63 6.59 6.29
C ALA A 114 -12.55 7.48 5.43
N LYS A 115 -12.01 8.47 4.71
CA LYS A 115 -12.78 9.29 3.76
C LYS A 115 -13.11 8.55 2.47
N LEU A 116 -12.38 7.48 2.16
CA LEU A 116 -12.56 6.69 0.93
C LEU A 116 -13.58 5.55 1.11
N VAL A 117 -13.97 5.23 2.34
CA VAL A 117 -15.00 4.22 2.64
C VAL A 117 -16.39 4.89 2.64
N PRO A 118 -17.35 4.42 1.82
CA PRO A 118 -18.73 4.92 1.87
C PRO A 118 -19.33 4.67 3.26
N LYS A 119 -19.99 5.68 3.83
CA LYS A 119 -20.80 5.47 5.04
C LYS A 119 -22.05 4.63 4.68
N PRO A 120 -22.46 3.70 5.55
CA PRO A 120 -23.70 2.93 5.36
C PRO A 120 -24.94 3.82 5.38
#